data_AF-A0A353QZC8-F1
#
_entry.id   AF-A0A353QZC8-F1
#
_cell.length_a   1.000
_cell.length_b   1.000
_cell.length_c   1.000
_cell.angle_alpha   90.00
_cell.angle_beta   90.00
_cell.angle_gamma   90.00
#
_symmetry.space_group_name_H-M   'P 1'
#
loop_
_entity.id
_entity.type
_entity.pdbx_description
1 polymer ?
#
loop_
_entity_poly.entity_id
_entity_poly.type
_entity_poly.pdbx_seq_one_letter_code
_entity_poly.pdbx_strand_id
1 'polypeptide(L)'
;DQALEAGEGGLHRVLSGLDLTFLGIGAVIGAGIFVLTGIAAATKAGPALTLSFVIAGMACLFAALVYAEFASTVPLSGSAYTYSYVTLGELPAWI
;
A
#
# COMPACT_ATOMS: atom_id res chain seq x y z
N ASP A 1 -25.23 6.90 -11.12
CA ASP A 1 -26.09 7.68 -10.23
C ASP A 1 -25.79 7.33 -8.78
N GLN A 2 -25.01 8.20 -8.12
CA GLN A 2 -24.69 8.36 -6.68
C GLN A 2 -23.34 9.11 -6.59
N ALA A 3 -23.39 10.40 -6.88
CA ALA A 3 -22.26 11.32 -6.72
C ALA A 3 -22.73 12.71 -6.26
N LEU A 4 -23.76 12.74 -5.42
CA LEU A 4 -24.27 13.96 -4.79
C LEU A 4 -24.12 13.79 -3.28
N GLU A 5 -22.95 14.20 -2.78
CA GLU A 5 -22.70 14.74 -1.42
C GLU A 5 -21.18 14.92 -1.18
N ALA A 6 -20.51 15.64 -2.08
CA ALA A 6 -19.29 16.33 -1.70
C ALA A 6 -19.71 17.75 -1.32
N GLY A 7 -19.69 18.06 -0.02
CA GLY A 7 -19.94 19.41 0.49
C GLY A 7 -19.10 20.46 -0.26
N GLU A 8 -19.59 21.71 -0.26
CA GLU A 8 -19.19 22.87 -1.08
C GLU A 8 -17.69 23.27 -1.03
N GLY A 9 -16.79 22.36 -1.39
CA GLY A 9 -15.32 22.50 -1.38
C GLY A 9 -14.54 21.21 -1.68
N GLY A 10 -15.15 20.18 -2.27
CA GLY A 10 -14.52 18.88 -2.53
C GLY A 10 -13.64 18.84 -3.79
N LEU A 11 -12.59 18.00 -3.77
CA LEU A 11 -11.75 17.71 -4.93
C LEU A 11 -12.53 16.97 -6.03
N HIS A 12 -12.30 17.34 -7.29
CA HIS A 12 -12.86 16.63 -8.44
C HIS A 12 -12.22 15.24 -8.59
N ARG A 13 -13.03 14.18 -8.68
CA ARG A 13 -12.55 12.82 -8.93
C ARG A 13 -12.11 12.67 -10.40
N VAL A 14 -10.82 12.92 -10.66
CA VAL A 14 -10.24 12.82 -12.01
C VAL A 14 -9.36 11.59 -12.20
N LEU A 15 -8.96 10.90 -11.13
CA LEU A 15 -8.07 9.74 -11.21
C LEU A 15 -8.81 8.51 -11.70
N SER A 16 -8.31 7.93 -12.78
CA SER A 16 -8.71 6.62 -13.29
C SER A 16 -7.96 5.48 -12.58
N GLY A 17 -8.38 4.24 -12.78
CA GLY A 17 -7.72 3.06 -12.20
C GLY A 17 -6.26 2.91 -12.65
N LEU A 18 -5.94 3.35 -13.88
CA LEU A 18 -4.56 3.39 -14.37
C LEU A 18 -3.73 4.43 -13.61
N ASP A 19 -4.28 5.62 -13.36
CA ASP A 19 -3.58 6.68 -12.64
C ASP A 19 -3.25 6.25 -11.20
N LEU A 20 -4.19 5.56 -10.55
CA LEU A 20 -3.98 4.97 -9.23
C LEU A 20 -2.93 3.85 -9.23
N THR A 21 -2.84 3.08 -10.32
CA THR A 21 -1.82 2.04 -10.46
C THR A 21 -0.43 2.67 -10.58
N PHE A 22 -0.28 3.70 -11.41
CA PHE A 22 0.98 4.44 -11.53
C PHE A 22 1.37 5.14 -10.22
N LEU A 23 0.39 5.71 -9.51
CA LEU A 23 0.60 6.26 -8.17
C LEU A 23 1.17 5.20 -7.21
N GLY A 24 0.61 4.00 -7.22
CA GLY A 24 1.10 2.88 -6.41
C GLY A 24 2.52 2.46 -6.78
N ILE A 25 2.84 2.32 -8.07
CA ILE A 25 4.19 1.97 -8.54
C ILE A 25 5.21 3.04 -8.09
N GLY A 26 4.86 4.32 -8.26
CA GLY A 26 5.71 5.44 -7.84
C GLY A 26 5.92 5.49 -6.32
N ALA A 27 4.93 5.09 -5.54
CA ALA A 27 5.05 5.03 -4.08
C ALA A 27 5.92 3.85 -3.58
N VAL A 28 5.95 2.72 -4.31
CA VAL A 28 6.71 1.52 -3.92
C VAL A 28 8.18 1.61 -4.35
N ILE A 29 8.47 2.14 -5.54
CA ILE A 29 9.85 2.21 -6.06
C ILE A 29 10.59 3.40 -5.43
N GLY A 30 11.60 3.13 -4.60
CA GLY A 30 12.39 4.16 -3.94
C GLY A 30 13.76 3.69 -3.47
N ALA A 31 14.28 4.31 -2.40
CA ALA A 31 15.64 4.04 -1.89
C ALA A 31 15.90 2.56 -1.54
N GLY A 32 14.86 1.80 -1.20
CA GLY A 32 14.94 0.37 -0.88
C GLY A 32 15.59 -0.44 -2.01
N ILE A 33 15.07 -0.33 -3.24
CA ILE A 33 15.59 -1.12 -4.36
C ILE A 33 16.96 -0.62 -4.86
N PHE A 34 17.20 0.70 -4.82
CA PHE A 34 18.42 1.29 -5.37
C PHE A 34 19.63 1.22 -4.41
N VAL A 35 19.41 1.25 -3.10
CA VAL A 35 20.49 1.28 -2.10
C VAL A 35 20.51 -0.01 -1.27
N LEU A 36 19.37 -0.39 -0.69
CA LEU A 36 19.31 -1.46 0.29
C LEU A 36 19.57 -2.84 -0.33
N THR A 37 19.18 -3.04 -1.59
CA THR A 37 19.48 -4.25 -2.37
C THR A 37 20.98 -4.55 -2.43
N GLY A 38 21.81 -3.55 -2.69
CA GLY A 38 23.28 -3.74 -2.79
C GLY A 38 23.89 -4.12 -1.44
N ILE A 39 23.44 -3.47 -0.36
CA ILE A 39 23.88 -3.77 1.00
C ILE A 39 23.43 -5.18 1.42
N ALA A 40 22.19 -5.55 1.12
CA ALA A 40 21.66 -6.88 1.40
C ALA A 40 22.36 -7.98 0.59
N ALA A 41 22.70 -7.71 -0.68
CA ALA A 41 23.52 -8.59 -1.49
C ALA A 41 24.90 -8.81 -0.85
N ALA A 42 25.59 -7.73 -0.49
CA ALA A 42 26.96 -7.81 0.02
C ALA A 42 27.07 -8.44 1.43
N THR A 43 26.07 -8.20 2.30
CA THR A 43 26.18 -8.52 3.74
C THR A 43 25.26 -9.63 4.25
N LYS A 44 24.21 -9.99 3.49
CA LYS A 44 23.17 -10.94 3.96
C LYS A 44 23.02 -12.14 3.05
N ALA A 45 22.60 -11.93 1.80
CA ALA A 45 22.11 -13.02 0.94
C ALA A 45 23.07 -13.39 -0.21
N GLY A 46 23.98 -12.50 -0.62
CA GLY A 46 24.87 -12.76 -1.74
C GLY A 46 24.08 -13.05 -3.04
N PRO A 47 24.51 -14.05 -3.83
CA PRO A 47 23.80 -14.47 -5.05
C PRO A 47 22.35 -14.96 -4.80
N ALA A 48 22.02 -15.37 -3.57
CA ALA A 48 20.69 -15.86 -3.21
C ALA A 48 19.66 -14.73 -2.94
N LEU A 49 20.05 -13.46 -3.11
CA LEU A 49 19.16 -12.31 -2.90
C LEU A 49 17.88 -12.38 -3.73
N THR A 50 17.96 -12.91 -4.95
CA THR A 50 16.79 -13.09 -5.83
C THR A 50 15.74 -13.99 -5.18
N LEU A 51 16.15 -15.08 -4.51
CA LEU A 51 15.25 -15.96 -3.78
C LEU A 51 14.61 -15.23 -2.58
N SER A 52 15.37 -14.39 -1.88
CA SER A 52 14.84 -13.55 -0.80
C SER A 52 13.76 -12.58 -1.30
N PHE A 53 13.95 -11.97 -2.47
CA PHE A 53 12.94 -11.10 -3.09
C PHE A 53 11.68 -11.85 -3.51
N VAL A 54 11.80 -13.09 -4.00
CA VAL A 54 10.63 -13.92 -4.35
C VAL A 54 9.78 -14.22 -3.11
N ILE A 55 10.43 -14.63 -2.00
CA ILE A 55 9.73 -14.92 -0.75
C ILE A 55 9.10 -13.65 -0.16
N ALA A 56 9.84 -12.54 -0.13
CA ALA A 56 9.33 -11.25 0.32
C ALA A 56 8.14 -10.79 -0.55
N GLY A 57 8.24 -10.94 -1.87
CA GLY A 57 7.17 -10.60 -2.81
C GLY A 57 5.89 -11.41 -2.57
N MET A 58 6.01 -12.69 -2.25
CA MET A 58 4.86 -13.52 -1.85
C MET A 58 4.19 -13.00 -0.57
N ALA A 59 4.98 -12.64 0.45
CA ALA A 59 4.43 -12.06 1.68
C ALA A 59 3.73 -10.71 1.42
N CYS A 60 4.34 -9.85 0.59
CA CYS A 60 3.74 -8.58 0.16
C CYS A 60 2.45 -8.79 -0.64
N LEU A 61 2.36 -9.83 -1.47
CA LEU A 61 1.15 -10.14 -2.23
C LEU A 61 -0.02 -10.47 -1.30
N PHE A 62 0.17 -11.33 -0.30
CA PHE A 62 -0.88 -11.64 0.66
C PHE A 62 -1.32 -10.40 1.44
N ALA A 63 -0.37 -9.57 1.87
CA ALA A 63 -0.69 -8.30 2.52
C ALA A 63 -1.47 -7.35 1.59
N ALA A 64 -1.07 -7.24 0.33
CA ALA A 64 -1.74 -6.39 -0.66
C ALA A 64 -3.19 -6.84 -0.92
N LEU A 65 -3.46 -8.15 -0.93
CA LEU A 65 -4.83 -8.67 -1.08
C LEU A 65 -5.73 -8.26 0.11
N VAL A 66 -5.22 -8.35 1.33
CA VAL A 66 -5.95 -7.90 2.53
C VAL A 66 -6.21 -6.39 2.47
N TYR A 67 -5.21 -5.60 2.07
CA TYR A 67 -5.39 -4.16 1.88
C TYR A 67 -6.37 -3.82 0.75
N ALA A 68 -6.42 -4.61 -0.32
CA ALA A 68 -7.38 -4.43 -1.41
C ALA A 68 -8.82 -4.71 -0.94
N GLU A 69 -9.02 -5.73 -0.10
CA GLU A 69 -10.31 -6.03 0.52
C GLU A 69 -10.79 -4.86 1.39
N PHE A 70 -9.91 -4.33 2.24
CA PHE A 70 -10.22 -3.15 3.06
C PHE A 70 -10.51 -1.91 2.23
N ALA A 71 -9.72 -1.63 1.20
CA ALA A 71 -9.93 -0.48 0.32
C ALA A 71 -11.27 -0.56 -0.44
N SER A 72 -11.74 -1.77 -0.77
CA SER A 72 -13.04 -1.98 -1.42
C SER A 72 -14.24 -1.85 -0.45
N THR A 73 -14.04 -2.21 0.81
CA THR A 73 -15.09 -2.20 1.85
C THR A 73 -15.25 -0.83 2.50
N VAL A 74 -14.15 -0.09 2.65
CA VAL A 74 -14.09 1.20 3.34
C VAL A 74 -13.54 2.26 2.38
N PRO A 75 -14.39 2.91 1.56
CA PRO A 75 -13.96 3.87 0.53
C PRO A 75 -13.68 5.26 1.13
N LEU A 76 -12.85 5.29 2.17
CA LEU A 76 -12.37 6.51 2.84
C LEU A 76 -10.91 6.76 2.46
N SER A 77 -10.53 8.03 2.37
CA SER A 77 -9.12 8.40 2.22
C SER A 77 -8.39 8.06 3.52
N GLY A 78 -7.66 6.95 3.54
CA GLY A 78 -7.04 6.39 4.74
C GLY A 78 -5.98 5.35 4.42
N SER A 79 -5.27 4.91 5.47
CA SER A 79 -4.28 3.85 5.43
C SER A 79 -4.51 2.91 6.62
N ALA A 80 -3.48 2.18 7.06
CA ALA A 80 -3.51 1.21 8.15
C ALA A 80 -4.30 1.71 9.39
N TYR A 81 -4.04 2.95 9.83
CA TYR A 81 -4.71 3.54 10.98
C TYR A 81 -6.24 3.55 10.85
N THR A 82 -6.75 4.05 9.72
CA THR A 82 -8.18 4.15 9.46
C THR A 82 -8.81 2.76 9.39
N TYR A 83 -8.14 1.80 8.76
CA TYR A 83 -8.65 0.43 8.66
C TYR A 83 -8.67 -0.28 10.02
N SER A 84 -7.63 -0.12 10.83
CA SER A 84 -7.58 -0.65 12.20
C SER A 84 -8.63 -0.01 13.10
N TYR A 85 -8.85 1.30 12.97
CA TYR A 85 -9.85 2.02 13.76
C TYR A 85 -11.28 1.52 13.46
N VAL A 86 -11.61 1.37 12.18
CA VAL A 86 -12.95 0.93 11.74
C VAL A 86 -13.23 -0.52 12.13
N THR A 87 -12.20 -1.38 12.16
CA THR A 87 -12.39 -2.82 12.42
C THR A 87 -12.23 -3.22 13.89
N LEU A 88 -11.30 -2.60 14.62
CA LEU A 88 -10.84 -3.08 15.93
C LEU A 88 -10.97 -2.03 17.04
N GLY A 89 -11.25 -0.77 16.70
CA GLY A 89 -11.42 0.33 17.66
C GLY A 89 -10.12 1.09 17.99
N GLU A 90 -10.20 2.00 18.97
CA GLU A 90 -9.18 3.02 19.25
C GLU A 90 -7.83 2.48 19.71
N LEU A 91 -7.80 1.50 20.63
CA LEU A 91 -6.56 0.97 21.19
C LEU A 91 -5.61 0.35 20.14
N PRO A 92 -6.06 -0.60 19.30
CA PRO A 92 -5.21 -1.19 18.27
C PRO A 92 -4.93 -0.25 17.09
N ALA A 93 -5.74 0.78 16.87
CA ALA A 93 -5.43 1.82 15.88
C ALA A 93 -4.34 2.77 16.37
N TRP A 94 -4.22 2.99 17.68
CA TRP A 94 -3.27 3.93 18.27
C TRP A 94 -1.85 3.36 18.45
N ILE A 95 -1.71 2.03 18.58
CA ILE A 95 -0.43 1.30 18.63
C ILE A 95 0.26 1.31 17.26
#